data_AF-A0A556V9M0-F1
#
_entry.id   AF-A0A556V9M0-F1
#
_cell.length_a   1.000
_cell.length_b   1.000
_cell.length_c   1.000
_cell.angle_alpha   90.00
_cell.angle_beta   90.00
_cell.angle_gamma   90.00
#
_symmetry.space_group_name_H-M   'P 1'
#
loop_
_entity.id
_entity.type
_entity.pdbx_description
1 polymer ?
#
loop_
_entity_poly.entity_id
_entity_poly.type
_entity_poly.pdbx_seq_one_letter_code
_entity_poly.pdbx_strand_id
1 'polypeptide(L)'
;MDPCFLPHLPRRSSQIQQLRFPVNGFALQQRIVNAQKSQFPPGNVDILGFFWLLQDFGIDNHMLGLREIAKELKMETPDVFTDEAFLLSNQFILSTSQVPTTVDMFCCYGPVVANGYGACYNPQADHMVFCVSSFRECASTSSLLLAKALDLALNDMRELCNRCNAEKEGGVKTATPRK
;
A
#
# COMPACT_ATOMS: atom_id res chain seq x y z
N MET A 1 -9.24 -2.23 20.84
CA MET A 1 -10.24 -1.43 20.11
C MET A 1 -10.98 -2.38 19.20
N ASP A 2 -12.30 -2.42 19.28
CA ASP A 2 -13.10 -3.41 18.56
C ASP A 2 -13.08 -3.17 17.04
N PRO A 3 -12.89 -4.22 16.23
CA PRO A 3 -13.01 -4.12 14.78
C PRO A 3 -14.46 -3.71 14.44
N CYS A 4 -14.62 -2.55 13.81
CA CYS A 4 -15.93 -2.14 13.29
C CYS A 4 -16.23 -2.99 12.05
N PHE A 5 -17.02 -4.05 12.22
CA PHE A 5 -17.58 -4.82 11.12
C PHE A 5 -18.76 -4.05 10.53
N LEU A 6 -18.73 -3.73 9.24
CA LEU A 6 -19.91 -3.23 8.53
C LEU A 6 -20.90 -4.41 8.37
N PRO A 7 -22.02 -4.48 9.13
CA PRO A 7 -22.76 -5.74 9.32
C PRO A 7 -23.68 -6.16 8.16
N HIS A 8 -23.82 -5.35 7.10
CA HIS A 8 -24.94 -5.49 6.16
C HIS A 8 -24.56 -5.73 4.69
N LEU A 9 -23.36 -6.23 4.44
CA LEU A 9 -22.96 -6.69 3.12
C LEU A 9 -23.50 -8.12 2.86
N PRO A 10 -24.29 -8.37 1.79
CA PRO A 10 -24.97 -9.66 1.54
C PRO A 10 -23.99 -10.85 1.48
N ARG A 11 -24.43 -12.09 1.76
CA ARG A 11 -23.54 -13.28 1.88
C ARG A 11 -22.62 -13.58 0.67
N ARG A 12 -22.84 -12.95 -0.49
CA ARG A 12 -22.00 -13.02 -1.71
C ARG A 12 -21.10 -11.79 -1.93
N SER A 13 -20.81 -11.03 -0.88
CA SER A 13 -20.06 -9.78 -0.98
C SER A 13 -18.79 -9.80 -0.14
N SER A 14 -17.83 -9.00 -0.59
CA SER A 14 -16.52 -8.82 0.04
C SER A 14 -16.66 -8.55 1.54
N GLN A 15 -15.85 -9.24 2.34
CA GLN A 15 -15.62 -8.81 3.72
C GLN A 15 -14.81 -7.53 3.68
N ILE A 16 -15.13 -6.57 4.55
CA ILE A 16 -14.35 -5.36 4.75
C ILE A 16 -13.99 -5.32 6.23
N GLN A 17 -12.70 -5.22 6.51
CA GLN A 17 -12.13 -5.02 7.82
C GLN A 17 -11.56 -3.60 7.89
N GLN A 18 -12.15 -2.77 8.72
CA GLN A 18 -11.60 -1.45 9.04
C GLN A 18 -10.66 -1.56 10.25
N LEU A 19 -9.54 -0.85 10.18
CA LEU A 19 -8.55 -0.72 11.24
C LEU A 19 -8.18 0.75 11.39
N ARG A 20 -8.01 1.19 12.63
CA ARG A 20 -7.40 2.48 12.95
C ARG A 20 -6.13 2.21 13.74
N PHE A 21 -4.98 2.55 13.17
CA PHE A 21 -3.69 2.41 13.82
C PHE A 21 -3.28 3.75 14.43
N PRO A 22 -3.11 3.85 15.75
CA PRO A 22 -2.57 5.05 16.35
C PRO A 22 -1.10 5.21 15.94
N VAL A 23 -0.75 6.37 15.43
CA VAL A 23 0.62 6.76 15.14
C VAL A 23 1.07 7.71 16.25
N ASN A 24 1.31 7.15 17.44
CA ASN A 24 1.88 7.93 18.54
C ASN A 24 3.32 8.33 18.17
N GLY A 25 3.51 9.61 17.90
CA GLY A 25 4.77 10.19 17.47
C GLY A 25 4.68 10.71 16.04
N PHE A 26 4.54 12.03 15.92
CA PHE A 26 4.57 12.83 14.68
C PHE A 26 5.72 12.44 13.73
N ALA A 27 6.79 11.86 14.27
CA ALA A 27 7.93 11.36 13.51
C ALA A 27 7.62 10.10 12.69
N LEU A 28 6.79 9.15 13.15
CA LEU A 28 6.62 7.87 12.43
C LEU A 28 5.72 8.02 11.20
N GLN A 29 4.60 8.76 11.29
CA GLN A 29 3.76 9.01 10.10
C GLN A 29 4.54 9.82 9.07
N GLN A 30 5.17 10.91 9.52
CA GLN A 30 5.98 11.72 8.63
C GLN A 30 7.18 10.93 8.13
N ARG A 31 7.70 9.92 8.82
CA ARG A 31 8.77 9.03 8.32
C ARG A 31 8.29 7.77 7.64
N ILE A 32 7.02 7.39 7.65
CA ILE A 32 6.46 6.31 6.81
C ILE A 32 6.01 6.94 5.49
N VAL A 33 5.30 8.06 5.55
CA VAL A 33 5.00 8.91 4.41
C VAL A 33 6.27 9.53 3.84
N ASN A 34 7.21 9.99 4.66
CA ASN A 34 8.55 10.31 4.20
C ASN A 34 9.45 9.07 4.13
N ALA A 35 9.13 7.87 4.56
CA ALA A 35 9.97 6.71 4.15
C ALA A 35 9.68 6.41 2.68
N GLN A 36 8.40 6.47 2.33
CA GLN A 36 7.91 6.50 0.97
C GLN A 36 8.50 7.70 0.19
N LYS A 37 8.84 8.84 0.82
CA LYS A 37 9.48 10.01 0.18
C LYS A 37 10.99 10.21 0.43
N SER A 38 11.63 9.51 1.37
CA SER A 38 12.90 9.89 2.03
C SER A 38 13.63 8.73 2.74
N GLN A 39 13.17 7.47 2.66
CA GLN A 39 13.99 6.33 3.14
C GLN A 39 15.07 5.94 2.13
N PHE A 40 15.23 6.71 1.06
CA PHE A 40 16.28 6.45 0.09
C PHE A 40 16.97 7.75 -0.35
N PRO A 41 18.31 7.82 -0.22
CA PRO A 41 19.08 9.00 -0.63
C PRO A 41 18.89 9.29 -2.13
N PRO A 42 19.15 10.53 -2.58
CA PRO A 42 19.06 10.91 -4.00
C PRO A 42 20.06 10.06 -4.79
N GLY A 43 19.56 8.97 -5.39
CA GLY A 43 20.40 7.94 -6.02
C GLY A 43 19.73 6.56 -6.15
N ASN A 44 18.62 6.30 -5.46
CA ASN A 44 17.92 5.01 -5.53
C ASN A 44 16.58 5.09 -6.28
N VAL A 45 16.33 4.02 -7.03
CA VAL A 45 15.30 3.81 -8.06
C VAL A 45 13.83 3.98 -7.62
N ASP A 46 13.52 4.07 -6.32
CA ASP A 46 12.15 3.94 -5.81
C ASP A 46 11.36 5.27 -5.75
N ILE A 47 12.01 6.41 -5.42
CA ILE A 47 11.36 7.74 -5.50
C ILE A 47 11.09 8.14 -6.95
N LEU A 48 11.92 7.63 -7.87
CA LEU A 48 11.69 7.76 -9.29
C LEU A 48 10.37 7.07 -9.67
N GLY A 49 10.09 5.85 -9.21
CA GLY A 49 8.87 5.11 -9.57
C GLY A 49 7.56 5.92 -9.48
N PHE A 50 7.24 6.50 -8.32
CA PHE A 50 6.00 7.28 -8.15
C PHE A 50 5.96 8.55 -9.01
N PHE A 51 7.08 9.28 -9.07
CA PHE A 51 7.16 10.50 -9.88
C PHE A 51 7.04 10.19 -11.38
N TRP A 52 7.62 9.08 -11.83
CA TRP A 52 7.51 8.60 -13.21
C TRP A 52 6.07 8.23 -13.57
N LEU A 53 5.34 7.59 -12.65
CA LEU A 53 3.91 7.32 -12.83
C LEU A 53 3.10 8.61 -12.97
N LEU A 54 3.39 9.66 -12.18
CA LEU A 54 2.70 10.95 -12.29
C LEU A 54 3.02 11.73 -13.58
N GLN A 55 4.13 11.40 -14.24
CA GLN A 55 4.55 12.00 -15.50
C GLN A 55 4.18 11.12 -16.72
N ASP A 56 3.23 10.20 -16.54
CA ASP A 56 2.74 9.29 -17.59
C ASP A 56 3.81 8.35 -18.19
N PHE A 57 4.88 8.07 -17.44
CA PHE A 57 5.89 7.07 -17.82
C PHE A 57 5.57 5.66 -17.29
N GLY A 58 4.36 5.46 -16.76
CA GLY A 58 3.87 4.13 -16.42
C GLY A 58 3.58 3.29 -17.67
N ILE A 59 3.78 1.97 -17.58
CA ILE A 59 3.65 1.07 -18.73
C ILE A 59 2.22 0.57 -18.95
N ASP A 60 1.40 0.48 -17.90
CA ASP A 60 0.10 -0.20 -17.94
C ASP A 60 -0.85 0.43 -18.96
N ASN A 61 -1.00 1.75 -18.94
CA ASN A 61 -1.84 2.49 -19.89
C ASN A 61 -1.32 2.41 -21.33
N HIS A 62 0.00 2.44 -21.51
CA HIS A 62 0.62 2.34 -22.82
C HIS A 62 0.38 0.93 -23.41
N MET A 63 0.65 -0.12 -22.64
CA MET A 63 0.41 -1.50 -23.05
C MET A 63 -1.08 -1.76 -23.30
N LEU A 64 -1.98 -1.19 -22.49
CA LEU A 64 -3.42 -1.23 -22.73
C LEU A 64 -3.78 -0.58 -24.06
N GLY A 65 -3.26 0.63 -24.33
CA GLY A 65 -3.50 1.35 -25.59
C GLY A 65 -3.05 0.56 -26.81
N LEU A 66 -1.84 0.00 -26.78
CA LEU A 66 -1.32 -0.84 -27.87
C LEU A 66 -2.20 -2.07 -28.11
N ARG A 67 -2.66 -2.73 -27.04
CA ARG A 67 -3.55 -3.89 -27.13
C ARG A 67 -4.89 -3.53 -27.74
N GLU A 68 -5.50 -2.42 -27.33
CA GLU A 68 -6.80 -1.99 -27.86
C GLU A 68 -6.68 -1.48 -29.31
N ILE A 69 -5.60 -0.81 -29.69
CA ILE A 69 -5.33 -0.40 -31.08
C ILE A 69 -5.20 -1.64 -32.00
N ALA A 70 -4.45 -2.68 -31.57
CA ALA A 70 -4.32 -3.90 -32.34
C ALA A 70 -5.67 -4.58 -32.59
N LYS A 71 -6.56 -4.58 -31.58
CA LYS A 71 -7.94 -5.08 -31.71
C LYS A 71 -8.78 -4.22 -32.65
N GLU A 72 -8.71 -2.89 -32.54
CA GLU A 72 -9.46 -1.96 -33.39
C GLU A 72 -9.08 -2.12 -34.87
N LEU A 73 -7.78 -2.25 -35.14
CA LEU A 73 -7.24 -2.51 -36.48
C LEU A 73 -7.47 -3.95 -36.97
N LYS A 74 -8.13 -4.80 -36.17
CA LYS A 74 -8.37 -6.23 -36.44
C LYS A 74 -7.10 -7.00 -36.80
N MET A 75 -5.99 -6.60 -36.20
CA MET A 75 -4.73 -7.31 -36.32
C MET A 75 -4.78 -8.58 -35.48
N GLU A 76 -3.94 -9.56 -35.83
CA GLU A 76 -3.67 -10.66 -34.93
C GLU A 76 -3.12 -10.11 -33.61
N THR A 77 -3.60 -10.65 -32.48
CA THR A 77 -3.19 -10.17 -31.17
C THR A 77 -1.71 -10.48 -30.97
N PRO A 78 -0.85 -9.46 -30.75
CA PRO A 78 0.58 -9.70 -30.55
C PRO A 78 0.84 -10.67 -29.39
N ASP A 79 1.81 -11.57 -29.57
CA ASP A 79 2.15 -12.65 -28.63
C ASP A 79 2.34 -12.17 -27.19
N VAL A 80 2.93 -10.98 -27.02
CA VAL A 80 3.16 -10.36 -25.70
C VAL A 80 1.87 -10.19 -24.88
N PHE A 81 0.71 -10.01 -25.52
CA PHE A 81 -0.57 -9.86 -24.81
C PHE A 81 -1.24 -11.19 -24.48
N THR A 82 -0.74 -12.29 -25.03
CA THR A 82 -1.17 -13.66 -24.71
C THR A 82 -0.20 -14.40 -23.79
N ASP A 83 1.00 -13.84 -23.64
CA ASP A 83 2.04 -14.39 -22.76
C ASP A 83 1.57 -14.44 -21.30
N GLU A 84 1.90 -15.55 -20.63
CA GLU A 84 1.51 -15.78 -19.24
C GLU A 84 2.01 -14.67 -18.31
N ALA A 85 3.22 -14.14 -18.53
CA ALA A 85 3.78 -13.07 -17.72
C ALA A 85 2.97 -11.77 -17.83
N PHE A 86 2.45 -11.45 -19.02
CA PHE A 86 1.57 -10.28 -19.20
C PHE A 86 0.20 -10.49 -18.53
N LEU A 87 -0.35 -11.70 -18.60
CA LEU A 87 -1.61 -12.01 -17.93
C LEU A 87 -1.47 -11.93 -16.41
N LEU A 88 -0.38 -12.48 -15.86
CA LEU A 88 -0.06 -12.42 -14.43
C LEU A 88 0.23 -11.00 -13.95
N SER A 89 0.93 -10.18 -14.75
CA SER A 89 1.23 -8.79 -14.37
C SER A 89 -0.03 -7.93 -14.25
N ASN A 90 -1.08 -8.25 -15.01
CA ASN A 90 -2.39 -7.60 -14.92
C ASN A 90 -3.32 -8.22 -13.88
N GLN A 91 -2.90 -9.28 -13.18
CA GLN A 91 -3.67 -9.92 -12.11
C GLN A 91 -3.31 -9.32 -10.74
N PHE A 92 -3.89 -8.17 -10.42
CA PHE A 92 -3.63 -7.45 -9.18
C PHE A 92 -4.21 -8.17 -7.94
N ILE A 93 -3.45 -9.13 -7.38
CA ILE A 93 -3.80 -9.85 -6.14
C ILE A 93 -3.95 -8.89 -4.96
N LEU A 94 -3.18 -7.80 -4.91
CA LEU A 94 -3.33 -6.75 -3.92
C LEU A 94 -3.54 -5.42 -4.64
N SER A 95 -4.76 -4.89 -4.58
CA SER A 95 -5.11 -3.59 -5.15
C SER A 95 -5.17 -2.53 -4.04
N THR A 96 -4.28 -1.54 -4.09
CA THR A 96 -4.15 -0.52 -3.04
C THR A 96 -4.37 0.90 -3.55
N SER A 97 -4.85 1.78 -2.67
CA SER A 97 -4.92 3.22 -2.95
C SER A 97 -4.87 4.04 -1.68
N GLN A 98 -4.28 5.23 -1.78
CA GLN A 98 -4.30 6.23 -0.72
C GLN A 98 -5.42 7.23 -1.00
N VAL A 99 -6.33 7.41 -0.05
CA VAL A 99 -7.43 8.38 -0.15
C VAL A 99 -7.35 9.31 1.06
N PRO A 100 -6.55 10.40 0.97
CA PRO A 100 -6.41 11.35 2.07
C PRO A 100 -7.68 12.19 2.20
N THR A 101 -8.22 12.28 3.41
CA THR A 101 -9.36 13.15 3.73
C THR A 101 -9.04 14.01 4.94
N THR A 102 -9.63 15.20 5.05
CA THR A 102 -9.48 16.05 6.25
C THR A 102 -10.59 15.84 7.28
N VAL A 103 -11.68 15.19 6.86
CA VAL A 103 -12.81 14.80 7.71
C VAL A 103 -12.67 13.33 8.12
N ASP A 104 -13.29 12.94 9.24
CA ASP A 104 -13.32 11.55 9.72
C ASP A 104 -14.20 10.69 8.81
N MET A 105 -13.63 10.33 7.66
CA MET A 105 -14.22 9.52 6.60
C MET A 105 -13.20 8.48 6.16
N PHE A 106 -13.72 7.34 5.72
CA PHE A 106 -12.91 6.29 5.11
C PHE A 106 -13.49 5.93 3.74
N CYS A 107 -12.61 5.50 2.85
CA CYS A 107 -12.97 4.90 1.57
C CYS A 107 -12.65 3.40 1.65
N CYS A 108 -13.47 2.58 0.98
CA CYS A 108 -13.27 1.15 0.89
C CYS A 108 -13.84 0.62 -0.42
N TYR A 109 -13.21 -0.42 -0.96
CA TYR A 109 -13.66 -1.14 -2.15
C TYR A 109 -13.33 -2.62 -2.01
N GLY A 110 -13.99 -3.47 -2.81
CA GLY A 110 -13.72 -4.90 -2.88
C GLY A 110 -12.47 -5.23 -3.70
N PRO A 111 -11.94 -6.46 -3.63
CA PRO A 111 -10.85 -6.91 -4.49
C PRO A 111 -11.22 -6.84 -5.98
N VAL A 112 -10.21 -6.65 -6.84
CA VAL A 112 -10.38 -6.65 -8.31
C VAL A 112 -10.28 -8.04 -8.95
N VAL A 113 -9.88 -9.04 -8.17
CA VAL A 113 -9.79 -10.46 -8.56
C VAL A 113 -10.33 -11.35 -7.44
N ALA A 114 -10.86 -12.53 -7.80
CA ALA A 114 -11.54 -13.43 -6.86
C ALA A 114 -10.64 -13.92 -5.71
N ASN A 115 -9.34 -14.05 -5.96
CA ASN A 115 -8.32 -14.50 -5.00
C ASN A 115 -7.47 -13.35 -4.44
N GLY A 116 -7.99 -12.12 -4.48
CA GLY A 116 -7.23 -10.92 -4.11
C GLY A 116 -7.75 -10.18 -2.88
N TYR A 117 -7.13 -9.03 -2.65
CA TYR A 117 -7.43 -8.07 -1.61
C TYR A 117 -7.62 -6.67 -2.18
N GLY A 118 -8.55 -5.91 -1.60
CA GLY A 118 -8.60 -4.46 -1.73
C GLY A 118 -8.08 -3.81 -0.45
N ALA A 119 -7.21 -2.80 -0.54
CA ALA A 119 -6.69 -2.10 0.63
C ALA A 119 -6.61 -0.59 0.40
N CYS A 120 -7.58 0.14 0.95
CA CYS A 120 -7.56 1.60 0.96
C CYS A 120 -6.99 2.11 2.28
N TYR A 121 -6.19 3.18 2.25
CA TYR A 121 -5.68 3.79 3.46
C TYR A 121 -5.73 5.32 3.45
N ASN A 122 -5.91 5.89 4.65
CA ASN A 122 -6.03 7.32 4.90
C ASN A 122 -5.11 7.71 6.07
N PRO A 123 -3.93 8.26 5.79
CA PRO A 123 -3.04 8.78 6.82
C PRO A 123 -3.56 10.10 7.42
N GLN A 124 -3.76 10.14 8.74
CA GLN A 124 -4.13 11.30 9.55
C GLN A 124 -3.01 11.66 10.52
N ALA A 125 -2.96 12.89 11.01
CA ALA A 125 -1.85 13.43 11.80
C ALA A 125 -1.40 12.57 13.01
N ASP A 126 -2.33 11.82 13.61
CA ASP A 126 -2.12 11.00 14.80
C ASP A 126 -2.48 9.52 14.59
N HIS A 127 -3.00 9.14 13.43
CA HIS A 127 -3.42 7.77 13.15
C HIS A 127 -3.49 7.45 11.65
N MET A 128 -3.51 6.17 11.29
CA MET A 128 -3.80 5.74 9.93
C MET A 128 -5.03 4.86 9.91
N VAL A 129 -5.98 5.16 9.04
CA VAL A 129 -7.14 4.30 8.80
C VAL A 129 -6.84 3.38 7.63
N PHE A 130 -7.08 2.08 7.79
CA PHE A 130 -7.04 1.10 6.70
C PHE A 130 -8.39 0.43 6.55
N CYS A 131 -8.81 0.23 5.31
CA CYS A 131 -9.95 -0.58 4.94
C CYS A 131 -9.45 -1.71 4.05
N VAL A 132 -9.43 -2.93 4.59
CA VAL A 132 -8.94 -4.13 3.91
C VAL A 132 -10.13 -4.99 3.53
N SER A 133 -10.16 -5.54 2.33
CA SER A 133 -11.24 -6.39 1.85
C SER A 133 -10.76 -7.65 1.16
N SER A 134 -11.59 -8.70 1.17
CA SER A 134 -11.36 -10.00 0.52
C SER A 134 -12.69 -10.70 0.28
N PHE A 135 -12.76 -11.63 -0.68
CA PHE A 135 -13.97 -12.44 -0.90
C PHE A 135 -14.04 -13.60 0.10
N ARG A 136 -15.25 -13.91 0.60
CA ARG A 136 -15.46 -15.00 1.59
C ARG A 136 -15.26 -16.37 0.97
N GLU A 137 -15.54 -16.45 -0.31
CA GLU A 137 -15.52 -17.64 -1.14
C GLU A 137 -14.09 -18.14 -1.38
N CYS A 138 -13.09 -17.25 -1.24
CA CYS A 138 -11.70 -17.59 -1.46
C CYS A 138 -11.02 -18.01 -0.15
N ALA A 139 -10.86 -19.32 0.04
CA ALA A 139 -10.25 -19.91 1.24
C ALA A 139 -8.78 -19.50 1.47
N SER A 140 -8.06 -19.07 0.42
CA SER A 140 -6.68 -18.57 0.54
C SER A 140 -6.60 -17.10 0.96
N THR A 141 -7.74 -16.39 1.10
CA THR A 141 -7.75 -14.98 1.51
C THR A 141 -8.51 -14.75 2.80
N SER A 142 -8.04 -13.79 3.60
CA SER A 142 -8.76 -13.35 4.80
C SER A 142 -8.43 -11.91 5.16
N SER A 143 -9.43 -11.03 5.04
CA SER A 143 -9.32 -9.62 5.43
C SER A 143 -8.84 -9.45 6.87
N LEU A 144 -9.29 -10.32 7.78
CA LEU A 144 -8.89 -10.31 9.18
C LEU A 144 -7.42 -10.69 9.37
N LEU A 145 -6.93 -11.71 8.65
CA LEU A 145 -5.53 -12.11 8.75
C LEU A 145 -4.62 -11.05 8.15
N LEU A 146 -4.98 -10.48 7.00
CA LEU A 146 -4.21 -9.39 6.39
C LEU A 146 -4.20 -8.14 7.28
N ALA A 147 -5.34 -7.79 7.90
CA ALA A 147 -5.44 -6.73 8.88
C ALA A 147 -4.48 -6.92 10.07
N LYS A 148 -4.41 -8.14 10.62
CA LYS A 148 -3.47 -8.47 11.72
C LYS A 148 -2.02 -8.42 11.27
N ALA A 149 -1.71 -8.95 10.09
CA ALA A 149 -0.36 -8.90 9.52
C ALA A 149 0.09 -7.45 9.31
N LEU A 150 -0.82 -6.58 8.86
CA LEU A 150 -0.56 -5.15 8.70
C LEU A 150 -0.26 -4.46 10.05
N ASP A 151 -1.03 -4.75 11.10
CA ASP A 151 -0.76 -4.24 12.45
C ASP A 151 0.64 -4.63 12.93
N LEU A 152 0.97 -5.91 12.84
CA LEU A 152 2.29 -6.44 13.23
C LEU A 152 3.40 -5.76 12.42
N ALA A 153 3.28 -5.69 11.09
CA ALA A 153 4.29 -5.08 10.24
C ALA A 153 4.50 -3.59 10.54
N LEU A 154 3.43 -2.83 10.80
CA LEU A 154 3.53 -1.41 11.17
C LEU A 154 4.20 -1.23 12.53
N ASN A 155 3.89 -2.11 13.50
CA ASN A 155 4.53 -2.10 14.81
C ASN A 155 6.03 -2.47 14.71
N ASP A 156 6.39 -3.49 13.92
CA ASP A 156 7.78 -3.89 13.70
C ASP A 156 8.60 -2.76 13.05
N MET A 157 8.04 -2.10 12.03
CA MET A 157 8.66 -0.94 11.40
C MET A 157 8.84 0.21 12.39
N ARG A 158 7.87 0.45 13.27
CA ARG A 158 7.98 1.47 14.33
C ARG A 158 9.14 1.17 15.27
N GLU A 159 9.23 -0.07 15.75
CA GLU A 159 10.30 -0.48 16.66
C GLU A 159 11.67 -0.36 16.00
N LEU A 160 11.79 -0.77 14.74
CA LEU A 160 13.03 -0.61 13.97
C LEU A 160 13.45 0.86 13.84
N CYS A 161 12.50 1.75 13.48
CA CYS A 161 12.77 3.19 13.37
C CYS A 161 13.23 3.79 14.70
N ASN A 162 12.62 3.37 15.81
CA ASN A 162 12.97 3.85 17.15
C ASN A 162 14.37 3.39 17.57
N ARG A 163 14.74 2.14 17.30
CA ARG A 163 16.11 1.63 17.55
C ARG A 163 17.16 2.43 16.77
N CYS A 164 16.93 2.65 15.47
CA CYS A 164 17.84 3.42 14.64
C CYS A 164 18.00 4.90 15.08
N ASN A 165 17.00 5.47 15.75
CA ASN A 165 17.11 6.83 16.31
C ASN A 165 17.96 6.86 17.58
N ALA A 166 17.73 5.91 18.49
CA ALA A 166 18.49 5.82 19.73
C ALA A 166 19.99 5.65 19.47
N GLU A 167 20.35 4.88 18.44
CA GLU A 167 21.74 4.71 18.00
C GLU A 167 22.37 5.99 17.44
N LYS A 168 21.60 6.85 16.77
CA LYS A 168 22.08 8.15 16.25
C LYS A 168 22.33 9.16 17.37
N GLU A 169 21.52 9.13 18.43
CA GLU A 169 21.65 10.03 19.58
C GLU A 169 22.78 9.59 20.53
N GLY A 170 23.07 8.28 20.62
CA GLY A 170 24.17 7.73 21.43
C GLY A 170 25.59 7.91 20.86
N GLY A 171 25.73 8.44 19.63
CA GLY A 171 27.02 8.64 18.95
C GLY A 171 27.76 9.94 19.28
N VAL A 172 27.14 10.89 19.99
CA VAL A 172 27.80 12.15 20.39
C VAL A 172 28.52 11.96 21.73
N LYS A 173 29.75 11.40 21.69
CA LYS A 173 30.68 11.51 22.82
C LYS A 173 31.38 12.86 22.74
N THR A 174 30.99 13.79 23.61
CA THR A 174 31.70 15.05 23.87
C THR A 174 33.16 14.76 24.20
N ALA A 175 34.09 15.20 23.34
CA ALA A 175 35.51 15.21 23.65
C ALA A 175 35.77 16.17 24.81
N THR A 176 36.21 15.62 25.95
CA THR A 176 36.66 16.39 27.10
C THR A 176 37.93 17.17 26.72
N PRO A 177 38.06 18.48 27.02
CA PRO A 177 39.32 19.19 26.78
C PRO A 177 40.38 18.63 27.72
N ARG A 178 41.52 18.19 27.18
CA ARG A 178 42.70 17.90 28.01
C ARG A 178 43.19 19.21 28.63
N LYS A 179 43.32 19.22 29.95
CA LYS A 179 44.07 20.25 30.70
C LYS A 179 45.56 20.19 30.34
#